data_AF-A0A5J4N2V9-F1
#
_entry.id   AF-A0A5J4N2V9-F1
#
_cell.length_a   1.000
_cell.length_b   1.000
_cell.length_c   1.000
_cell.angle_alpha   90.00
_cell.angle_beta   90.00
_cell.angle_gamma   90.00
#
_symmetry.space_group_name_H-M   'P 1'
#
loop_
_entity.id
_entity.type
_entity.pdbx_description
1 polymer ?
#
loop_
_entity_poly.entity_id
_entity_poly.type
_entity_poly.pdbx_seq_one_letter_code
_entity_poly.pdbx_strand_id
1 'polypeptide(L)'
;MPPHIFSISDNAYHNMLQDRENQSILITGESGAGKTENTKKVISYFAMVAAATKKEDDDTVKKGTLEDQIVQANPVLEAYGNAKTNRNNNSSR
;
A
#
# COMPACT_ATOMS: atom_id res chain seq x y z
N MET A 1 18.25 -5.08 -11.56
CA MET A 1 16.80 -5.33 -11.68
C MET A 1 16.18 -4.21 -12.52
N PRO A 2 15.24 -4.48 -13.45
CA PRO A 2 14.57 -3.43 -14.22
C PRO A 2 13.73 -2.51 -13.30
N PRO A 3 13.46 -1.26 -13.70
CA PRO A 3 12.70 -0.32 -12.88
C PRO A 3 11.28 -0.83 -12.59
N HIS A 4 10.94 -1.03 -11.31
CA HIS A 4 9.61 -1.48 -10.90
C HIS A 4 9.25 -0.93 -9.51
N ILE A 5 7.96 -0.71 -9.22
CA ILE A 5 7.55 -0.22 -7.90
C ILE A 5 7.93 -1.21 -6.78
N PHE A 6 7.89 -2.51 -7.08
CA PHE A 6 8.34 -3.56 -6.15
C PHE A 6 9.83 -3.51 -5.83
N SER A 7 10.69 -3.06 -6.76
CA SER A 7 12.12 -2.94 -6.42
C SER A 7 12.36 -1.81 -5.41
N ILE A 8 11.54 -0.75 -5.44
CA ILE A 8 11.61 0.32 -4.44
C ILE A 8 11.13 -0.20 -3.08
N SER A 9 10.01 -0.92 -3.05
CA SER A 9 9.50 -1.54 -1.83
C SER A 9 10.49 -2.54 -1.22
N ASP A 10 11.12 -3.37 -2.04
CA ASP A 10 12.10 -4.37 -1.60
C ASP A 10 13.35 -3.73 -1.00
N ASN A 11 13.90 -2.71 -1.67
CA ASN A 11 15.03 -1.95 -1.14
C ASN A 11 14.68 -1.26 0.19
N ALA A 12 13.48 -0.67 0.29
CA ALA A 12 13.03 -0.07 1.55
C ALA A 12 12.92 -1.13 2.65
N TYR A 13 12.40 -2.32 2.36
CA TYR A 13 12.32 -3.41 3.32
C TYR A 13 13.71 -3.87 3.80
N HIS A 14 14.64 -4.08 2.87
CA HIS A 14 16.00 -4.49 3.18
C HIS A 14 16.74 -3.44 4.00
N ASN A 15 16.69 -2.16 3.60
CA ASN A 15 17.32 -1.06 4.34
C ASN A 15 16.73 -0.92 5.75
N MET A 16 15.41 -1.07 5.89
CA MET A 16 14.75 -1.06 7.20
C MET A 16 15.31 -2.14 8.14
N LEU A 17 15.53 -3.36 7.63
CA LEU A 17 16.06 -4.47 8.44
C LEU A 17 17.56 -4.35 8.72
N GLN A 18 18.32 -3.84 7.76
CA GLN A 18 19.77 -3.70 7.85
C GLN A 18 20.15 -2.54 8.78
N ASP A 19 19.60 -1.35 8.53
CA ASP A 19 19.98 -0.12 9.23
C ASP A 19 19.16 0.07 10.52
N ARG A 20 18.08 -0.70 10.69
CA ARG A 20 17.12 -0.61 11.81
C ARG A 20 16.49 0.78 11.97
N GLU A 21 16.30 1.46 10.84
CA GLU A 21 15.65 2.77 10.77
C GLU A 21 14.33 2.68 10.00
N ASN A 22 13.36 3.47 10.44
CA ASN A 22 12.06 3.55 9.78
C ASN A 22 12.19 4.16 8.37
N GLN A 23 11.48 3.57 7.40
CA GLN A 23 11.52 4.00 6.01
C GLN A 23 10.24 4.72 5.60
N SER A 24 10.34 5.60 4.60
CA SER A 24 9.18 6.27 4.00
C SER A 24 9.24 6.19 2.48
N ILE A 25 8.09 5.99 1.85
CA ILE A 25 7.94 5.99 0.39
C ILE A 25 6.95 7.10 0.03
N LEU A 26 7.44 8.14 -0.66
CA LEU A 26 6.62 9.27 -1.09
C LEU A 26 6.18 9.08 -2.55
N ILE A 27 4.89 8.83 -2.75
CA ILE A 27 4.28 8.68 -4.08
C ILE A 27 3.62 10.01 -4.48
N THR A 28 4.27 10.75 -5.38
CA THR A 28 3.76 12.05 -5.88
C THR A 28 3.14 11.91 -7.28
N GLY A 29 2.35 12.90 -7.68
CA GLY A 29 1.73 12.95 -9.00
C GLY A 29 0.44 13.77 -9.00
N GLU A 30 0.01 14.20 -10.19
CA GLU A 30 -1.25 14.93 -10.36
C GLU A 30 -2.49 14.05 -10.08
N SER A 31 -3.67 14.68 -10.05
CA SER A 31 -4.93 13.94 -9.90
C SER A 31 -5.14 13.02 -11.10
N GLY A 32 -5.43 11.73 -10.85
CA GLY A 32 -5.55 10.71 -11.91
C GLY A 32 -4.24 10.00 -12.29
N ALA A 33 -3.09 10.38 -11.73
CA ALA A 33 -1.79 9.74 -12.02
C ALA A 33 -1.62 8.32 -11.42
N GLY A 34 -2.67 7.72 -10.85
CA GLY A 34 -2.61 6.37 -10.28
C GLY A 34 -1.91 6.24 -8.91
N LYS A 35 -1.76 7.33 -8.15
CA LYS A 35 -1.12 7.31 -6.82
C LYS A 35 -1.71 6.24 -5.90
N THR A 36 -3.03 6.22 -5.75
CA THR A 36 -3.75 5.26 -4.88
C THR A 36 -3.51 3.82 -5.32
N GLU A 37 -3.54 3.55 -6.62
CA GLU A 37 -3.29 2.21 -7.17
C GLU A 37 -1.84 1.76 -6.91
N ASN A 38 -0.87 2.66 -7.08
CA ASN A 38 0.52 2.39 -6.76
C ASN A 38 0.72 2.12 -5.26
N THR A 39 0.07 2.89 -4.38
CA THR A 39 0.11 2.66 -2.93
C THR A 39 -0.43 1.28 -2.57
N LYS A 40 -1.55 0.84 -3.19
CA LYS A 40 -2.09 -0.51 -3.01
C LYS A 40 -1.03 -1.56 -3.34
N LYS A 41 -0.37 -1.45 -4.51
CA LYS A 41 0.68 -2.40 -4.93
C LYS A 41 1.87 -2.46 -3.99
N VAL A 42 2.32 -1.31 -3.45
CA VAL A 42 3.39 -1.27 -2.44
C VAL A 42 2.99 -2.03 -1.19
N ILE A 43 1.76 -1.84 -0.73
CA ILE A 43 1.21 -2.51 0.44
C ILE A 43 1.07 -4.02 0.20
N SER A 44 0.53 -4.45 -0.95
CA SER A 44 0.40 -5.87 -1.29
C SER A 44 1.76 -6.57 -1.29
N TYR A 45 2.80 -5.88 -1.79
CA TYR A 45 4.16 -6.41 -1.76
C TYR A 45 4.66 -6.63 -0.32
N PHE A 46 4.51 -5.64 0.57
CA PHE A 46 4.89 -5.81 1.97
C PHE A 46 4.08 -6.88 2.68
N ALA A 47 2.77 -6.98 2.39
CA ALA A 47 1.93 -8.04 2.92
C ALA A 47 2.47 -9.42 2.53
N MET A 48 2.84 -9.61 1.26
CA MET A 48 3.40 -10.88 0.76
C MET A 48 4.75 -11.23 1.41
N VAL A 49 5.69 -10.28 1.44
CA VAL A 49 7.05 -10.52 1.96
C VAL A 49 7.04 -10.71 3.49
N ALA A 50 6.23 -9.94 4.22
CA ALA A 50 6.13 -10.05 5.67
C ALA A 50 5.25 -11.23 6.13
N ALA A 51 4.25 -11.65 5.35
CA ALA A 51 3.44 -12.83 5.66
C ALA A 51 4.26 -14.12 5.54
N ALA A 52 5.23 -14.19 4.62
CA ALA A 52 6.15 -15.34 4.50
C ALA A 52 6.94 -15.63 5.78
N THR A 53 7.04 -14.66 6.71
CA THR A 53 7.78 -14.78 7.97
C THR A 53 6.93 -15.19 9.17
N LYS A 54 5.59 -15.21 9.07
CA LYS A 54 4.67 -15.60 10.15
C LYS A 54 3.91 -16.87 9.79
N LYS A 55 3.87 -17.84 10.71
CA LYS A 55 2.94 -18.99 10.62
C LYS A 55 1.51 -18.45 10.66
N GLU A 56 0.66 -18.90 9.73
CA GLU A 56 -0.76 -18.57 9.70
C GLU A 56 -1.41 -19.04 11.02
N ASP A 57 -1.84 -18.10 11.85
CA ASP A 57 -2.72 -18.40 12.98
C ASP A 57 -4.17 -18.50 12.46
N ASP A 58 -5.01 -19.27 13.15
CA ASP A 58 -6.41 -19.54 12.75
C ASP A 58 -7.28 -18.26 12.66
N ASP A 59 -6.84 -17.17 13.31
CA ASP A 59 -7.45 -15.84 13.25
C ASP A 59 -7.14 -15.06 11.96
N THR A 60 -6.01 -15.34 11.29
CA THR A 60 -5.65 -14.70 10.01
C THR A 60 -6.59 -15.14 8.89
N VAL A 61 -7.11 -16.38 8.94
CA VAL A 61 -8.06 -16.91 7.95
C VAL A 61 -9.41 -16.20 8.02
N LYS A 62 -9.84 -15.78 9.23
CA LYS A 62 -11.13 -15.09 9.44
C LYS A 62 -11.11 -13.61 9.06
N LYS A 63 -9.96 -12.94 9.16
CA LYS A 63 -9.82 -11.50 8.88
C LYS A 63 -9.41 -11.17 7.44
N GLY A 64 -9.12 -12.17 6.61
CA GLY A 64 -8.59 -11.96 5.26
C GLY A 64 -7.14 -11.44 5.28
N THR A 65 -6.52 -11.35 4.11
CA THR A 65 -5.13 -10.89 3.99
C THR A 65 -5.00 -9.42 4.40
N LEU A 66 -3.78 -8.96 4.72
CA LEU A 66 -3.53 -7.55 5.01
C LEU A 66 -3.95 -6.65 3.82
N GLU A 67 -3.78 -7.15 2.59
CA GLU A 67 -4.26 -6.49 1.38
C GLU A 67 -5.78 -6.35 1.39
N ASP A 68 -6.53 -7.42 1.69
CA ASP A 68 -7.99 -7.39 1.76
C ASP A 68 -8.50 -6.38 2.78
N GLN A 69 -7.88 -6.35 3.97
CA GLN A 69 -8.24 -5.40 5.02
C GLN A 69 -8.03 -3.95 4.59
N ILE A 70 -6.93 -3.67 3.89
CA ILE A 70 -6.62 -2.33 3.39
C ILE A 70 -7.53 -1.96 2.22
N VAL A 71 -7.85 -2.89 1.33
CA VAL A 71 -8.81 -2.67 0.25
C VAL A 71 -10.21 -2.41 0.81
N GLN A 72 -10.63 -3.12 1.85
CA GLN A 72 -11.91 -2.92 2.55
C GLN A 72 -12.01 -1.58 3.27
N ALA A 73 -10.87 -1.02 3.72
CA ALA A 73 -10.84 0.31 4.33
C ALA A 73 -11.07 1.43 3.30
N ASN A 74 -10.68 1.23 2.03
CA ASN A 74 -10.74 2.27 1.00
C ASN A 74 -12.15 2.84 0.79
N PRO A 75 -13.25 2.07 0.63
CA PRO A 75 -14.58 2.64 0.45
C PRO A 75 -14.99 3.63 1.55
N VAL A 76 -14.65 3.36 2.81
CA VAL A 76 -14.93 4.27 3.92
C VAL A 76 -14.03 5.50 3.84
N LEU A 77 -12.73 5.31 3.64
CA LEU A 77 -11.77 6.42 3.52
C LEU A 77 -12.08 7.31 2.31
N GLU A 78 -12.50 6.74 1.19
CA GLU A 78 -12.90 7.48 0.00
C GLU A 78 -14.24 8.20 0.22
N ALA A 79 -15.21 7.58 0.92
CA ALA A 79 -16.49 8.23 1.21
C ALA A 79 -16.35 9.51 2.06
N TYR A 80 -15.40 9.53 3.00
CA TYR A 80 -15.17 10.68 3.88
C TYR A 80 -14.03 11.60 3.43
N GLY A 81 -13.02 11.06 2.74
CA GLY A 81 -11.79 11.75 2.38
C GLY A 81 -11.69 12.11 0.90
N ASN A 82 -12.55 11.58 0.03
CA ASN A 82 -12.56 12.00 -1.37
C ASN A 82 -13.71 12.99 -1.63
N ALA A 83 -13.44 13.91 -2.55
CA ALA A 83 -14.42 14.85 -3.05
C ALA A 83 -14.32 15.00 -4.57
N LYS A 84 -15.42 15.42 -5.18
CA LYS A 84 -15.43 15.82 -6.59
C LYS A 84 -14.72 17.16 -6.75
N THR A 85 -13.84 17.23 -7.74
CA THR A 85 -13.17 18.46 -8.18
C THR A 85 -13.46 18.70 -9.66
N ASN A 86 -13.12 19.87 -10.19
CA ASN A 86 -13.29 20.19 -11.61
C ASN A 86 -12.52 19.25 -12.55
N ARG A 87 -11.47 18.57 -12.06
CA ARG A 87 -10.56 17.74 -12.88
C ARG A 87 -10.57 16.25 -12.52
N ASN A 88 -11.16 15.86 -11.39
CA ASN A 88 -11.25 14.47 -10.95
C ASN A 88 -12.50 14.28 -10.07
N ASN A 89 -13.32 13.29 -10.42
CA ASN A 89 -14.56 12.96 -9.72
C ASN A 89 -14.34 12.20 -8.40
N ASN A 90 -13.16 11.62 -8.18
CA ASN A 90 -12.81 10.88 -6.96
C ASN A 90 -11.43 11.34 -6.45
N SER A 91 -11.31 12.64 -6.11
CA SER A 91 -10.04 13.22 -5.66
C SER A 91 -9.94 13.14 -4.13
N SER A 92 -8.92 12.47 -3.61
CA SER A 92 -8.58 12.50 -2.18
C SER A 92 -8.19 13.91 -1.72
N ARG A 93 -8.63 14.30 -0.52
CA ARG A 93 -8.50 15.63 0.09
C ARG A 93 -8.03 15.57 1.53
#